data_AF-A0A818WBX5-F1
#
_entry.id   AF-A0A818WBX5-F1
#
_cell.length_a   1.000
_cell.length_b   1.000
_cell.length_c   1.000
_cell.angle_alpha   90.00
_cell.angle_beta   90.00
_cell.angle_gamma   90.00
#
_symmetry.space_group_name_H-M   'P 1'
#
loop_
_entity.id
_entity.type
_entity.pdbx_description
1 polymer ?
#
loop_
_entity_poly.entity_id
_entity_poly.type
_entity_poly.pdbx_seq_one_letter_code
_entity_poly.pdbx_strand_id
1 'polypeptide(L)'
;MLLLTLAQVTSEVPEEENTARIANYWFNLGIQGFKELSYEPNAIVSCLPIGIELDGRSSSVRSYTTHLTAAICDSMLQLTVTNKTTIGIINGGTVRIDDILRETITQYDILRTLPFGNRIVVLSVPGHVLAQVLTIGTLLKGSGMFIAYTRVETLDDGETWLFNGTDISKSGLYYNVATTAYMRDHTQLNNIDVTTLYDTNVTQTRSLMNYLTMKYPPC
;
A
#
# COMPACT_ATOMS: atom_id res chain seq x y z
N MET A 1 18.25 -42.16 -5.89
CA MET A 1 18.23 -40.72 -6.20
C MET A 1 16.78 -40.30 -6.26
N LEU A 2 16.25 -39.69 -5.19
CA LEU A 2 14.86 -39.21 -5.16
C LEU A 2 14.80 -37.93 -6.00
N LEU A 3 14.09 -38.00 -7.13
CA LEU A 3 13.72 -36.83 -7.92
C LEU A 3 12.73 -36.01 -7.09
N LEU A 4 13.19 -34.91 -6.50
CA LEU A 4 12.32 -33.92 -5.86
C LEU A 4 11.52 -33.21 -6.96
N THR A 5 10.24 -33.53 -7.07
CA THR A 5 9.28 -32.80 -7.91
C THR A 5 8.45 -31.87 -7.03
N LEU A 6 8.23 -30.64 -7.49
CA LEU A 6 7.24 -29.74 -6.88
C LEU A 6 5.85 -30.37 -6.96
N ALA A 7 5.11 -30.34 -5.86
CA ALA A 7 3.72 -30.77 -5.80
C ALA A 7 2.86 -29.59 -5.35
N GLN A 8 1.71 -29.41 -6.00
CA GLN A 8 0.73 -28.41 -5.59
C GLN A 8 0.00 -28.91 -4.35
N VAL A 9 -0.11 -28.06 -3.32
CA VAL A 9 -0.94 -28.36 -2.14
C VAL A 9 -2.39 -28.03 -2.51
N THR A 10 -3.23 -29.06 -2.60
CA THR A 10 -4.67 -28.96 -2.88
C THR A 10 -5.45 -29.59 -1.72
N SER A 11 -6.79 -29.51 -1.76
CA SER A 11 -7.65 -30.21 -0.80
C SER A 11 -7.54 -31.74 -0.83
N GLU A 12 -6.84 -32.31 -1.83
CA GLU A 12 -6.54 -33.74 -1.92
C GLU A 12 -5.39 -34.16 -0.99
N VAL A 13 -4.58 -33.20 -0.53
CA VAL A 13 -3.54 -33.43 0.47
C VAL A 13 -4.17 -33.21 1.85
N PRO A 14 -4.50 -34.28 2.61
CA PRO A 14 -5.14 -34.12 3.90
C PRO A 14 -4.19 -33.44 4.89
N GLU A 15 -4.74 -32.56 5.72
CA GLU A 15 -3.99 -32.00 6.85
C GLU A 15 -3.67 -33.11 7.86
N GLU A 16 -2.44 -33.13 8.37
CA GLU A 16 -2.08 -34.00 9.48
C GLU A 16 -2.64 -33.41 10.78
N GLU A 17 -3.39 -34.22 11.53
CA GLU A 17 -4.22 -33.76 12.65
C GLU A 17 -3.44 -33.00 13.73
N ASN A 18 -2.24 -33.46 14.10
CA ASN A 18 -1.45 -32.79 15.14
C ASN A 18 -0.90 -31.44 14.66
N THR A 19 -0.44 -31.37 13.42
CA THR A 19 0.05 -30.16 12.77
C THR A 19 -1.09 -29.16 12.64
N ALA A 20 -2.25 -29.59 12.16
CA ALA A 20 -3.45 -28.75 12.06
C ALA A 20 -3.85 -28.19 13.43
N ARG A 21 -3.87 -29.04 14.48
CA ARG A 21 -4.19 -28.61 15.85
C ARG A 21 -3.22 -27.53 16.35
N ILE A 22 -1.92 -27.69 16.12
CA ILE A 22 -0.89 -26.73 16.55
C ILE A 22 -0.98 -25.43 15.72
N ALA A 23 -1.15 -25.54 14.40
CA ALA A 23 -1.30 -24.38 13.52
C ALA A 23 -2.54 -23.56 13.89
N ASN A 24 -3.68 -24.22 14.11
CA ASN A 24 -4.93 -23.58 14.51
C ASN A 24 -4.82 -22.89 15.89
N TYR A 25 -4.07 -23.46 16.83
CA TYR A 25 -3.79 -22.79 18.11
C TYR A 25 -3.10 -21.44 17.91
N TRP A 26 -2.01 -21.40 17.14
CA TRP A 26 -1.28 -20.16 16.87
C TRP A 26 -2.07 -19.17 16.01
N PHE A 27 -2.84 -19.66 15.03
CA PHE A 27 -3.75 -18.84 14.24
C PHE A 27 -4.78 -18.15 15.14
N ASN A 28 -5.43 -18.90 16.04
CA ASN A 28 -6.43 -18.36 16.96
C ASN A 28 -5.83 -17.33 17.93
N LEU A 29 -4.61 -17.56 18.43
CA LEU A 29 -3.88 -16.56 19.20
C LEU A 29 -3.61 -15.28 18.39
N GLY A 30 -3.24 -15.41 17.11
CA GLY A 30 -3.08 -14.26 16.22
C GLY A 30 -4.39 -13.46 16.04
N ILE A 31 -5.51 -14.16 15.86
CA ILE A 31 -6.85 -13.53 15.79
C ILE A 31 -7.19 -12.81 17.09
N GLN A 32 -6.86 -13.38 18.25
CA GLN A 32 -7.04 -12.71 19.55
C GLN A 32 -6.18 -11.45 19.66
N GLY A 33 -4.92 -11.51 19.26
CA GLY A 33 -4.03 -10.33 19.25
C GLY A 33 -4.56 -9.18 18.39
N PHE A 34 -5.18 -9.48 17.25
CA PHE A 34 -5.86 -8.45 16.46
C PHE A 34 -7.04 -7.80 17.19
N LYS A 35 -7.83 -8.60 17.92
CA LYS A 35 -8.95 -8.08 18.73
C LYS A 35 -8.48 -7.19 19.88
N GLU A 36 -7.37 -7.53 20.52
CA GLU A 36 -6.74 -6.68 21.54
C GLU A 36 -6.28 -5.33 20.98
N LEU A 37 -5.89 -5.30 19.69
CA LEU A 37 -5.60 -4.07 18.95
C LEU A 37 -6.86 -3.37 18.40
N SER A 38 -8.05 -3.75 18.88
CA SER A 38 -9.36 -3.21 18.45
C SER A 38 -9.67 -3.44 16.98
N TYR A 39 -9.18 -4.54 16.41
CA TYR A 39 -9.57 -5.01 15.09
C TYR A 39 -10.58 -6.14 15.19
N GLU A 40 -11.47 -6.21 14.20
CA GLU A 40 -12.44 -7.30 14.07
C GLU A 40 -12.15 -8.05 12.77
N PRO A 41 -11.27 -9.08 12.79
CA PRO A 41 -10.75 -9.71 11.57
C PRO A 41 -11.83 -10.17 10.58
N ASN A 42 -12.96 -10.67 11.09
CA ASN A 42 -14.08 -11.17 10.28
C ASN A 42 -15.05 -10.08 9.83
N ALA A 43 -14.93 -8.84 10.31
CA ALA A 43 -15.80 -7.77 9.89
C ALA A 43 -15.54 -7.42 8.42
N ILE A 44 -16.63 -7.28 7.67
CA ILE A 44 -16.60 -6.85 6.27
C ILE A 44 -16.21 -5.37 6.26
N VAL A 45 -15.13 -5.05 5.55
CA VAL A 45 -14.69 -3.68 5.28
C VAL A 45 -15.40 -3.13 4.05
N SER A 46 -15.58 -3.98 3.03
CA SER A 46 -16.03 -3.58 1.72
C SER A 46 -16.57 -4.75 0.90
N CYS A 47 -17.55 -4.49 0.02
CA CYS A 47 -17.95 -5.41 -1.04
C CYS A 47 -17.69 -4.74 -2.41
N LEU A 48 -16.66 -5.22 -3.13
CA LEU A 48 -16.23 -4.67 -4.42
C LEU A 48 -17.26 -4.95 -5.51
N PRO A 49 -17.54 -3.99 -6.41
CA PRO A 49 -18.33 -4.24 -7.60
C PRO A 49 -17.71 -5.34 -8.49
N ILE A 50 -18.56 -6.08 -9.20
CA ILE A 50 -18.13 -7.10 -10.17
C ILE A 50 -17.14 -6.49 -11.17
N GLY A 51 -16.02 -7.17 -11.40
CA GLY A 51 -14.96 -6.74 -12.31
C GLY A 51 -13.94 -5.76 -11.71
N ILE A 52 -14.17 -5.28 -10.48
CA ILE A 52 -13.15 -4.53 -9.75
C ILE A 52 -12.26 -5.50 -8.98
N GLU A 53 -10.97 -5.46 -9.31
CA GLU A 53 -9.94 -6.25 -8.66
C GLU A 53 -8.90 -5.33 -8.03
N LEU A 54 -8.51 -5.62 -6.79
CA LEU A 54 -7.39 -4.96 -6.13
C LEU A 54 -6.19 -5.91 -6.14
N ASP A 55 -5.39 -5.81 -7.21
CA ASP A 55 -4.20 -6.65 -7.40
C ASP A 55 -3.07 -6.26 -6.44
N GLY A 56 -2.76 -7.18 -5.52
CA GLY A 56 -1.70 -7.08 -4.52
C GLY A 56 -0.57 -8.09 -4.71
N ARG A 57 -0.49 -8.75 -5.88
CA ARG A 57 0.61 -9.67 -6.21
C ARG A 57 1.94 -8.92 -6.23
N SER A 58 2.96 -9.55 -5.67
CA SER A 58 4.31 -9.00 -5.57
C SER A 58 4.87 -8.62 -6.94
N SER A 59 4.59 -9.43 -7.97
CA SER A 59 4.98 -9.13 -9.35
C SER A 59 4.34 -7.86 -9.90
N SER A 60 3.12 -7.53 -9.46
CA SER A 60 2.35 -6.37 -9.93
C SER A 60 2.74 -5.11 -9.17
N VAL A 61 2.59 -5.13 -7.84
CA VAL A 61 2.78 -3.93 -6.98
C VAL A 61 4.22 -3.43 -6.92
N ARG A 62 5.19 -4.26 -7.33
CA ARG A 62 6.60 -3.90 -7.46
C ARG A 62 6.97 -3.42 -8.87
N SER A 63 6.01 -3.39 -9.79
CA SER A 63 6.30 -3.16 -11.21
C SER A 63 5.46 -2.05 -11.84
N TYR A 64 4.24 -1.83 -11.37
CA TYR A 64 3.34 -0.79 -11.84
C TYR A 64 2.30 -0.44 -10.76
N THR A 65 1.69 0.73 -10.87
CA THR A 65 0.57 1.13 -10.00
C THR A 65 -0.65 0.26 -10.30
N THR A 66 -1.12 -0.51 -9.32
CA THR A 66 -2.37 -1.28 -9.40
C THR A 66 -3.54 -0.49 -8.81
N HIS A 67 -4.78 -0.97 -8.98
CA HIS A 67 -5.92 -0.40 -8.27
C HIS A 67 -5.76 -0.47 -6.75
N LEU A 68 -5.07 -1.49 -6.22
CA LEU A 68 -4.80 -1.58 -4.79
C LEU A 68 -3.84 -0.48 -4.33
N THR A 69 -2.70 -0.31 -5.01
CA THR A 69 -1.72 0.72 -4.62
C THR A 69 -2.28 2.13 -4.82
N ALA A 70 -3.08 2.35 -5.87
CA ALA A 70 -3.81 3.60 -6.07
C ALA A 70 -4.81 3.85 -4.94
N ALA A 71 -5.58 2.84 -4.52
CA ALA A 71 -6.51 2.96 -3.39
C ALA A 71 -5.78 3.29 -2.07
N ILE A 72 -4.59 2.72 -1.84
CA ILE A 72 -3.76 3.08 -0.68
C ILE A 72 -3.31 4.54 -0.77
N CYS A 73 -2.82 5.00 -1.92
CA CYS A 73 -2.43 6.39 -2.09
C CYS A 73 -3.61 7.35 -1.90
N ASP A 74 -4.76 7.03 -2.50
CA ASP A 74 -5.99 7.82 -2.38
C ASP A 74 -6.53 7.82 -0.94
N SER A 75 -6.38 6.72 -0.19
CA SER A 75 -6.79 6.67 1.22
C SER A 75 -5.98 7.64 2.07
N MET A 76 -4.66 7.73 1.82
CA MET A 76 -3.79 8.69 2.49
C MET A 76 -4.16 10.13 2.12
N LEU A 77 -4.46 10.40 0.84
CA LEU A 77 -4.91 11.72 0.39
C LEU A 77 -6.23 12.11 1.05
N GLN A 78 -7.20 11.20 1.10
CA GLN A 78 -8.49 11.48 1.72
C GLN A 78 -8.35 11.77 3.21
N LEU A 79 -7.53 11.00 3.92
CA LEU A 79 -7.25 11.22 5.35
C LEU A 79 -6.62 12.58 5.62
N THR A 80 -5.78 13.07 4.70
CA THR A 80 -4.92 14.25 4.90
C THR A 80 -5.39 15.47 4.09
N VAL A 81 -6.63 15.46 3.59
CA VAL A 81 -7.18 16.51 2.73
C VAL A 81 -7.14 17.90 3.39
N THR A 82 -7.30 17.97 4.71
CA THR A 82 -7.23 19.22 5.49
C THR A 82 -5.82 19.83 5.50
N ASN A 83 -4.78 19.02 5.25
CA ASN A 83 -3.39 19.45 5.06
C ASN A 83 -3.08 19.80 3.59
N LYS A 84 -4.11 19.89 2.73
CA LYS A 84 -3.98 20.23 1.30
C LYS A 84 -3.05 19.27 0.55
N THR A 85 -3.05 17.99 0.90
CA THR A 85 -2.27 16.99 0.17
C THR A 85 -2.78 16.84 -1.25
N THR A 86 -1.84 16.65 -2.17
CA THR A 86 -2.09 16.68 -3.61
C THR A 86 -1.63 15.41 -4.31
N ILE A 87 -0.58 14.77 -3.77
CA ILE A 87 0.08 13.62 -4.38
C ILE A 87 0.24 12.54 -3.30
N GLY A 88 -0.10 11.29 -3.63
CA GLY A 88 0.08 10.15 -2.73
C GLY A 88 1.11 9.19 -3.31
N ILE A 89 2.10 8.79 -2.51
CA ILE A 89 3.14 7.84 -2.95
C ILE A 89 3.41 6.78 -1.88
N ILE A 90 3.65 5.55 -2.32
CA ILE A 90 4.09 4.42 -1.49
C ILE A 90 5.11 3.59 -2.25
N ASN A 91 5.95 2.85 -1.53
CA ASN A 91 6.75 1.80 -2.13
C ASN A 91 5.96 0.47 -2.21
N GLY A 92 6.15 -0.30 -3.27
CA GLY A 92 5.47 -1.59 -3.49
C GLY A 92 5.70 -2.60 -2.37
N GLY A 93 6.83 -2.52 -1.67
CA GLY A 93 7.17 -3.38 -0.54
C GLY A 93 6.23 -3.25 0.67
N THR A 94 5.42 -2.20 0.75
CA THR A 94 4.39 -2.04 1.79
C THR A 94 3.25 -3.06 1.65
N VAL A 95 2.98 -3.55 0.42
CA VAL A 95 1.91 -4.52 0.13
C VAL A 95 2.44 -5.94 0.26
N ARG A 96 1.78 -6.75 1.09
CA ARG A 96 2.29 -8.08 1.52
C ARG A 96 1.40 -9.27 1.20
N ILE A 97 0.22 -9.03 0.64
CA ILE A 97 -0.83 -10.03 0.47
C ILE A 97 -0.51 -11.11 -0.58
N ASP A 98 0.28 -10.75 -1.61
CA ASP A 98 0.61 -11.60 -2.77
C ASP A 98 -0.59 -12.30 -3.44
N ASP A 99 -1.70 -11.57 -3.53
CA ASP A 99 -3.00 -12.07 -3.97
C ASP A 99 -3.80 -10.93 -4.62
N ILE A 100 -4.96 -11.24 -5.19
CA ILE A 100 -5.90 -10.26 -5.75
C ILE A 100 -7.18 -10.28 -4.92
N LEU A 101 -7.50 -9.15 -4.28
CA LEU A 101 -8.76 -9.01 -3.53
C LEU A 101 -9.92 -8.74 -4.49
N ARG A 102 -11.02 -9.47 -4.27
CA ARG A 102 -12.26 -9.42 -5.06
C ARG A 102 -13.46 -9.51 -4.11
N GLU A 103 -14.61 -9.05 -4.58
CA GLU A 103 -15.90 -9.24 -3.89
C GLU A 103 -15.81 -8.77 -2.42
N THR A 104 -16.06 -9.64 -1.45
CA THR A 104 -16.02 -9.31 -0.03
C THR A 104 -14.59 -9.20 0.48
N ILE A 105 -14.26 -8.03 1.03
CA ILE A 105 -13.00 -7.75 1.71
C ILE A 105 -13.26 -7.65 3.21
N THR A 106 -12.55 -8.46 3.99
CA THR A 106 -12.60 -8.44 5.46
C THR A 106 -11.50 -7.55 6.06
N GLN A 107 -11.57 -7.27 7.37
CA GLN A 107 -10.45 -6.61 8.03
C GLN A 107 -9.17 -7.47 7.99
N TYR A 108 -9.31 -8.79 8.06
CA TYR A 108 -8.18 -9.71 7.96
C TYR A 108 -7.45 -9.58 6.62
N ASP A 109 -8.19 -9.40 5.52
CA ASP A 109 -7.63 -9.15 4.19
C ASP A 109 -6.76 -7.90 4.16
N ILE A 110 -7.23 -6.81 4.75
CA ILE A 110 -6.46 -5.56 4.80
C ILE A 110 -5.28 -5.66 5.77
N LEU A 111 -5.41 -6.40 6.88
CA LEU A 111 -4.33 -6.67 7.82
C LEU A 111 -3.17 -7.45 7.17
N ARG A 112 -3.47 -8.50 6.38
CA ARG A 112 -2.43 -9.22 5.60
C ARG A 112 -1.88 -8.39 4.44
N THR A 113 -2.64 -7.42 3.94
CA THR A 113 -2.21 -6.51 2.87
C THR A 113 -1.20 -5.48 3.36
N LEU A 114 -1.52 -4.81 4.47
CA LEU A 114 -0.70 -3.76 5.10
C LEU A 114 -0.39 -4.15 6.55
N PRO A 115 0.49 -5.13 6.77
CA PRO A 115 0.76 -5.67 8.11
C PRO A 115 1.64 -4.74 8.96
N PHE A 116 2.25 -3.72 8.34
CA PHE A 116 3.10 -2.77 9.03
C PHE A 116 2.27 -1.65 9.65
N GLY A 117 2.56 -1.30 10.90
CA GLY A 117 1.96 -0.14 11.60
C GLY A 117 2.46 1.22 11.10
N ASN A 118 2.73 1.35 9.79
CA ASN A 118 3.27 2.56 9.20
C ASN A 118 2.29 3.72 9.38
N ARG A 119 2.76 4.79 10.03
CA ARG A 119 2.05 6.06 10.14
C ARG A 119 2.14 6.82 8.83
N ILE A 120 1.07 7.55 8.51
CA ILE A 120 1.03 8.43 7.35
C ILE A 120 1.61 9.79 7.76
N VAL A 121 2.47 10.34 6.92
CA VAL A 121 3.04 11.69 7.05
C VAL A 121 2.67 12.54 5.84
N VAL A 122 2.50 13.83 6.08
CA VAL A 122 2.36 14.84 5.04
C VAL A 122 3.65 15.63 4.95
N LEU A 123 4.24 15.65 3.76
CA LEU A 123 5.51 16.31 3.49
C LEU A 123 5.28 17.48 2.53
N SER A 124 5.92 18.62 2.78
CA SER A 124 6.14 19.66 1.79
C SER A 124 7.46 19.36 1.08
N VAL A 125 7.40 18.99 -0.19
CA VAL A 125 8.54 18.47 -0.96
C VAL A 125 8.86 19.41 -2.12
N PRO A 126 10.10 19.90 -2.27
CA PRO A 126 10.51 20.64 -3.46
C PRO A 126 10.28 19.79 -4.72
N GLY A 127 9.78 20.39 -5.80
CA GLY A 127 9.45 19.67 -7.03
C GLY A 127 10.61 18.84 -7.60
N HIS A 128 11.82 19.39 -7.61
CA HIS A 128 13.00 18.64 -8.09
C HIS A 128 13.31 17.40 -7.24
N VAL A 129 13.11 17.45 -5.91
CA VAL A 129 13.26 16.29 -5.02
C VAL A 129 12.16 15.27 -5.29
N LEU A 130 10.91 15.71 -5.45
CA LEU A 130 9.79 14.82 -5.75
C LEU A 130 9.98 14.10 -7.08
N ALA A 131 10.38 14.82 -8.14
CA ALA A 131 10.69 14.22 -9.43
C ALA A 131 11.82 13.18 -9.31
N GLN A 132 12.89 13.49 -8.58
CA GLN A 132 13.98 12.56 -8.33
C GLN A 132 13.51 11.28 -7.64
N VAL A 133 12.67 11.39 -6.59
CA VAL A 133 12.09 10.24 -5.88
C VAL A 133 11.29 9.37 -6.84
N LEU A 134 10.40 9.96 -7.64
CA LEU A 134 9.55 9.24 -8.59
C LEU A 134 10.35 8.55 -9.71
N THR A 135 11.37 9.24 -10.26
CA THR A 135 12.29 8.67 -11.26
C THR A 135 13.06 7.48 -10.69
N ILE A 136 13.69 7.62 -9.52
CA ILE A 136 14.41 6.51 -8.88
C ILE A 136 13.45 5.35 -8.59
N GLY A 137 12.26 5.62 -8.08
CA GLY A 137 11.23 4.61 -7.83
C GLY A 137 10.84 3.83 -9.08
N THR A 138 10.75 4.50 -10.24
CA THR A 138 10.41 3.86 -11.52
C THR A 138 11.55 2.96 -12.03
N LEU A 139 12.81 3.39 -11.86
CA LEU A 139 13.99 2.59 -12.19
C LEU A 139 14.11 1.32 -11.33
N LEU A 140 13.47 1.29 -10.17
CA LEU A 140 13.49 0.17 -9.22
C LEU A 140 12.37 -0.85 -9.46
N LYS A 141 11.87 -0.95 -10.69
CA LYS A 141 10.89 -1.95 -11.14
C LYS A 141 11.31 -3.38 -10.78
N GLY A 142 10.36 -4.17 -10.29
CA GLY A 142 10.56 -5.51 -9.75
C GLY A 142 11.04 -5.54 -8.29
N SER A 143 11.42 -4.39 -7.70
CA SER A 143 11.89 -4.32 -6.32
C SER A 143 10.80 -3.82 -5.35
N GLY A 144 11.03 -4.03 -4.05
CA GLY A 144 10.16 -3.48 -3.01
C GLY A 144 10.21 -1.95 -2.89
N MET A 145 11.15 -1.28 -3.57
CA MET A 145 11.31 0.17 -3.60
C MET A 145 10.72 0.81 -4.87
N PHE A 146 10.07 0.03 -5.74
CA PHE A 146 9.23 0.59 -6.80
C PHE A 146 8.18 1.51 -6.19
N ILE A 147 7.99 2.71 -6.75
CA ILE A 147 7.05 3.70 -6.21
C ILE A 147 5.75 3.66 -6.99
N ALA A 148 4.66 3.32 -6.30
CA ALA A 148 3.32 3.55 -6.79
C ALA A 148 2.85 4.96 -6.38
N TYR A 149 2.10 5.61 -7.26
CA TYR A 149 1.73 7.01 -7.13
C TYR A 149 0.29 7.27 -7.59
N THR A 150 -0.29 8.39 -7.14
CA THR A 150 -1.56 8.95 -7.62
C THR A 150 -1.41 10.46 -7.84
N ARG A 151 -2.20 11.02 -8.78
CA ARG A 151 -2.23 12.46 -9.16
C ARG A 151 -0.99 13.02 -9.87
N VAL A 152 0.00 12.19 -10.19
CA VAL A 152 1.12 12.53 -11.07
C VAL A 152 1.13 11.60 -12.27
N GLU A 153 1.71 12.07 -13.36
CA GLU A 153 1.80 11.35 -14.63
C GLU A 153 3.20 11.51 -15.23
N THR A 154 3.60 10.53 -16.03
CA THR A 154 4.81 10.55 -16.85
C THR A 154 4.47 9.96 -18.22
N LEU A 155 5.03 10.54 -19.28
CA LEU A 155 4.79 10.13 -20.67
C LEU A 155 6.04 9.52 -21.32
N ASP A 156 7.16 9.55 -20.60
CA ASP A 156 8.52 9.25 -21.05
C ASP A 156 9.21 8.30 -20.06
N ASP A 157 8.44 7.34 -19.54
CA ASP A 157 8.92 6.24 -18.69
C ASP A 157 9.69 6.71 -17.44
N GLY A 158 9.29 7.86 -16.87
CA GLY A 158 9.82 8.41 -15.63
C GLY A 158 10.94 9.46 -15.80
N GLU A 159 11.22 9.91 -17.02
CA GLU A 159 12.14 11.03 -17.27
C GLU A 159 11.54 12.39 -16.86
N THR A 160 10.28 12.62 -17.19
CA THR A 160 9.53 13.84 -16.84
C THR A 160 8.28 13.47 -16.05
N TRP A 161 8.09 14.16 -14.92
CA TRP A 161 6.91 14.02 -14.07
C TRP A 161 6.06 15.28 -14.13
N LEU A 162 4.77 15.09 -14.39
CA LEU A 162 3.80 16.16 -14.46
C LEU A 162 2.81 16.08 -13.30
N PHE A 163 2.45 17.24 -12.77
CA PHE A 163 1.30 17.43 -11.90
C PHE A 163 0.38 18.48 -12.54
N ASN A 164 -0.86 18.09 -12.86
CA ASN A 164 -1.80 18.91 -13.61
C ASN A 164 -1.16 19.54 -14.88
N GLY A 165 -0.44 18.73 -15.66
CA GLY A 165 0.25 19.17 -16.88
C GLY A 165 1.50 20.04 -16.67
N THR A 166 1.91 20.33 -15.43
CA THR A 166 3.12 21.11 -15.12
C THR A 166 4.28 20.18 -14.77
N ASP A 167 5.44 20.38 -15.40
CA ASP A 167 6.69 19.69 -15.06
C ASP A 167 7.11 20.01 -13.62
N ILE A 168 7.02 18.99 -12.76
CA ILE A 168 7.29 19.07 -11.33
C ILE A 168 8.73 19.54 -11.09
N SER A 169 9.68 19.03 -11.87
CA SER A 169 11.12 19.33 -11.71
C SER A 169 11.47 20.78 -12.03
N LYS A 170 10.73 21.40 -12.95
CA LYS A 170 10.97 22.79 -13.43
C LYS A 170 10.02 23.82 -12.81
N SER A 171 9.03 23.40 -12.04
CA SER A 171 8.01 24.29 -11.48
C SER A 171 8.54 25.30 -10.45
N GLY A 172 9.64 24.98 -9.74
CA GLY A 172 10.11 25.76 -8.58
C GLY A 172 9.15 25.72 -7.38
N LEU A 173 8.12 24.87 -7.42
CA LEU A 173 7.09 24.75 -6.39
C LEU A 173 7.42 23.67 -5.36
N TYR A 174 6.72 23.76 -4.23
CA TYR A 174 6.63 22.70 -3.24
C TYR A 174 5.29 21.98 -3.38
N TYR A 175 5.31 20.67 -3.18
CA TYR A 175 4.13 19.81 -3.29
C TYR A 175 3.86 19.14 -1.94
N ASN A 176 2.59 19.15 -1.54
CA ASN A 176 2.14 18.45 -0.34
C ASN A 176 1.89 16.98 -0.68
N VAL A 177 2.80 16.11 -0.23
CA VAL A 177 2.82 14.68 -0.53
C VAL A 177 2.40 13.87 0.70
N ALA A 178 1.42 12.98 0.54
CA ALA A 178 1.04 12.00 1.54
C ALA A 178 1.82 10.69 1.31
N THR A 179 2.54 10.23 2.33
CA THR A 179 3.32 8.98 2.27
C THR A 179 3.52 8.40 3.67
N THR A 180 4.42 7.44 3.86
CA THR A 180 4.74 6.84 5.16
C THR A 180 6.03 7.41 5.75
N ALA A 181 6.18 7.34 7.08
CA ALA A 181 7.44 7.67 7.75
C ALA A 181 8.62 6.83 7.19
N TYR A 182 8.37 5.55 6.90
CA TYR A 182 9.36 4.68 6.25
C TYR A 182 9.86 5.27 4.92
N MET A 183 8.94 5.70 4.04
CA MET A 183 9.29 6.33 2.77
C MET A 183 10.10 7.61 2.97
N ARG A 184 9.71 8.43 3.96
CA ARG A 184 10.47 9.64 4.31
C ARG A 184 11.92 9.30 4.63
N ASP A 185 12.15 8.31 5.49
CA ASP A 185 13.48 8.04 6.04
C ASP A 185 14.40 7.27 5.07
N HIS A 186 13.83 6.52 4.13
CA HIS A 186 14.57 5.58 3.25
C HIS A 186 14.62 6.01 1.78
N THR A 187 14.23 7.24 1.46
CA THR A 187 14.31 7.82 0.11
C THR A 187 14.89 9.23 0.17
N GLN A 188 14.95 9.93 -0.98
CA GLN A 188 15.39 11.33 -1.03
C GLN A 188 14.42 12.30 -0.30
N LEU A 189 13.30 11.80 0.22
CA LEU A 189 12.39 12.55 1.09
C LEU A 189 12.99 12.89 2.47
N ASN A 190 14.14 12.33 2.84
CA ASN A 190 14.90 12.72 4.04
C ASN A 190 15.77 13.97 3.84
N ASN A 191 15.74 14.57 2.64
CA ASN A 191 16.45 15.81 2.33
C ASN A 191 16.04 16.94 3.29
N ILE A 192 17.01 17.79 3.65
CA ILE A 192 16.83 18.93 4.57
C ILE A 192 15.77 19.93 4.09
N ASP A 193 15.56 20.04 2.78
CA ASP A 193 14.56 20.92 2.17
C ASP A 193 13.13 20.35 2.23
N VAL A 194 12.98 19.08 2.65
CA VAL A 194 11.68 18.43 2.83
C VAL A 194 11.18 18.64 4.26
N THR A 195 10.06 19.33 4.39
CA THR A 195 9.44 19.62 5.70
C THR A 195 8.27 18.68 5.97
N THR A 196 8.19 18.10 7.17
CA THR A 196 6.96 17.42 7.60
C THR A 196 5.95 18.43 8.08
N LEU A 197 4.82 18.50 7.39
CA LEU A 197 3.70 19.35 7.74
C LEU A 197 2.78 18.70 8.77
N TYR A 198 2.65 17.38 8.72
CA TYR A 198 1.77 16.63 9.61
C TYR A 198 2.21 15.18 9.76
N ASP A 199 2.06 14.63 10.96
CA ASP A 199 2.25 13.21 11.28
C ASP A 199 0.94 12.69 11.88
N THR A 200 0.28 11.80 11.13
CA THR A 200 -1.02 11.26 11.52
C THR A 200 -0.85 10.21 12.61
N ASN A 201 -1.82 10.12 13.54
CA ASN A 201 -1.92 8.98 14.45
C ASN A 201 -2.64 7.77 13.83
N VAL A 202 -2.99 7.84 12.55
CA VAL A 202 -3.72 6.81 11.82
C VAL A 202 -2.73 6.01 10.96
N THR A 203 -2.77 4.69 11.07
CA THR A 203 -1.93 3.81 10.26
C THR A 203 -2.43 3.74 8.82
N GLN A 204 -1.53 3.40 7.89
CA GLN A 204 -1.90 3.12 6.50
C GLN A 204 -3.00 2.05 6.41
N THR A 205 -2.92 1.02 7.25
CA THR A 205 -3.93 -0.05 7.35
C THR A 205 -5.32 0.50 7.69
N ARG A 206 -5.43 1.38 8.71
CA ARG A 206 -6.72 1.97 9.07
C ARG A 206 -7.22 2.97 8.04
N SER A 207 -6.31 3.76 7.46
CA SER A 207 -6.65 4.67 6.37
C SER A 207 -7.28 3.91 5.20
N LEU A 208 -6.68 2.80 4.76
CA LEU A 208 -7.23 1.99 3.67
C LEU A 208 -8.60 1.40 4.02
N MET A 209 -8.78 0.87 5.23
CA MET A 209 -10.09 0.35 5.64
C MET A 209 -11.18 1.42 5.57
N ASN A 210 -10.94 2.59 6.17
CA ASN A 210 -11.90 3.69 6.16
C ASN A 210 -12.24 4.15 4.73
N TYR A 211 -11.22 4.22 3.87
CA TYR A 211 -11.40 4.58 2.47
C TYR A 211 -12.26 3.56 1.72
N LEU A 212 -11.99 2.26 1.89
CA LEU A 212 -12.76 1.20 1.24
C LEU A 212 -14.19 1.14 1.76
N THR A 213 -14.41 1.29 3.07
CA THR A 213 -15.77 1.40 3.65
C THR A 213 -16.57 2.54 3.05
N MET A 214 -15.93 3.66 2.70
CA MET A 214 -16.61 4.77 2.05
C MET A 214 -16.82 4.56 0.55
N LYS A 215 -15.79 4.06 -0.15
CA LYS A 215 -15.81 3.93 -1.62
C LYS A 215 -16.66 2.77 -2.10
N TYR A 216 -16.63 1.66 -1.36
CA TYR A 216 -17.28 0.40 -1.67
C TYR A 216 -17.85 -0.18 -0.36
N PRO A 217 -18.99 0.34 0.14
CA PRO A 217 -19.48 0.01 1.48
C PRO A 217 -19.66 -1.50 1.72
N PRO A 218 -19.61 -1.95 2.99
CA PRO A 218 -19.98 -3.31 3.34
C PRO A 218 -21.37 -3.66 2.82
N CYS A 219 -21.48 -4.87 2.30
CA CYS A 219 -22.70 -5.64 2.36
C CYS A 219 -22.87 -6.18 3.80
#